data_AF-A0A820F0W1-F1
#
_entry.id   AF-A0A820F0W1-F1
#
_cell.length_a   1.000
_cell.length_b   1.000
_cell.length_c   1.000
_cell.angle_alpha   90.00
_cell.angle_beta   90.00
_cell.angle_gamma   90.00
#
_symmetry.space_group_name_H-M   'P 1'
#
loop_
_entity.id
_entity.type
_entity.pdbx_description
1 polymer ?
#
loop_
_entity_poly.entity_id
_entity_poly.type
_entity_poly.pdbx_seq_one_letter_code
_entity_poly.pdbx_strand_id
1 'polypeptide(L)'
;TCQVQNGGCGVHADCSHDSKTYAVKCTCKTGYTSSGADINATCTDTCQVNNGGCDNNANCLHDSSTNEVTCVCKTGYTDTAAGPRVECIDSCQVNNGGCDMNAICDHQSPDNAVKCTCKMGYTNTGSASNVICTGE
;
A
#
# COMPACT_ATOMS: atom_id res chain seq x y z
N THR A 1 -3.04 -14.57 -34.56
CA THR A 1 -2.75 -15.52 -33.46
C THR A 1 -1.81 -14.85 -32.48
N CYS A 2 -1.67 -15.35 -31.24
CA CYS A 2 -0.75 -14.72 -30.25
C CYS A 2 0.71 -14.68 -30.69
N GLN A 3 1.10 -15.54 -31.64
CA GLN A 3 2.45 -15.58 -32.21
C GLN A 3 2.77 -14.37 -33.11
N VAL A 4 1.76 -13.59 -33.52
CA VAL A 4 1.92 -12.41 -34.37
C VAL A 4 1.39 -11.20 -33.62
N GLN A 5 2.24 -10.20 -33.36
CA GLN A 5 1.88 -8.94 -32.69
C GLN A 5 1.10 -9.14 -31.38
N ASN A 6 1.47 -10.15 -30.57
CA ASN A 6 0.76 -10.49 -29.33
C ASN A 6 -0.76 -10.69 -29.53
N GLY A 7 -1.19 -11.17 -30.70
CA GLY A 7 -2.61 -11.31 -31.05
C GLY A 7 -3.40 -10.01 -31.11
N GLY A 8 -2.75 -8.84 -31.11
CA GLY A 8 -3.38 -7.53 -31.01
C GLY A 8 -3.55 -7.01 -29.58
N CYS A 9 -3.12 -7.78 -28.57
CA CYS A 9 -3.20 -7.37 -27.18
C CYS A 9 -2.21 -6.25 -26.84
N GLY A 10 -2.60 -5.36 -25.92
CA GLY A 10 -1.76 -4.28 -25.41
C GLY A 10 -0.46 -4.77 -24.74
N VAL A 11 0.48 -3.84 -24.52
CA VAL A 11 1.84 -4.14 -24.00
C VAL A 11 1.87 -4.72 -22.58
N HIS A 12 0.84 -4.43 -21.79
CA HIS A 12 0.65 -4.94 -20.42
C HIS A 12 -0.39 -6.06 -20.35
N ALA A 13 -0.69 -6.71 -21.48
CA ALA A 13 -1.60 -7.84 -21.56
C ALA A 13 -0.90 -9.09 -22.09
N ASP A 14 -1.26 -10.24 -21.54
CA ASP A 14 -0.91 -11.55 -22.06
C ASP A 14 -1.98 -12.02 -23.04
N CYS A 15 -1.51 -12.60 -24.15
CA CYS A 15 -2.37 -13.16 -25.17
C CYS A 15 -2.57 -14.65 -24.96
N SER A 16 -3.83 -15.10 -25.00
CA SER A 16 -4.25 -16.49 -25.03
C SER A 16 -5.32 -16.71 -26.10
N HIS A 17 -5.75 -17.96 -26.31
CA HIS A 17 -6.91 -18.27 -27.16
C HIS A 17 -7.94 -19.10 -26.39
N ASP A 18 -9.21 -18.89 -26.67
CA ASP A 18 -10.27 -19.76 -26.19
C ASP A 18 -10.14 -21.16 -26.79
N SER A 19 -10.18 -22.18 -25.94
CA SER A 19 -9.92 -23.57 -26.34
C SER A 19 -10.98 -24.18 -27.28
N LYS A 20 -12.18 -23.58 -27.37
CA LYS A 20 -13.30 -24.10 -28.18
C LYS A 20 -13.50 -23.32 -29.46
N THR A 21 -13.40 -22.00 -29.38
CA THR A 21 -13.68 -21.07 -30.47
C THR A 21 -12.42 -20.58 -31.17
N TYR A 22 -11.24 -20.80 -30.59
CA TYR A 22 -9.95 -20.26 -31.03
C TYR A 22 -9.93 -18.72 -31.11
N ALA A 23 -10.87 -18.05 -30.45
CA ALA A 23 -10.89 -16.59 -30.36
C ALA A 23 -9.72 -16.10 -29.51
N VAL A 24 -9.08 -15.00 -29.95
CA VAL A 24 -8.02 -14.34 -29.17
C VAL A 24 -8.61 -13.78 -27.89
N LYS A 25 -7.91 -14.00 -26.77
CA LYS A 25 -8.25 -13.44 -25.47
C LYS A 25 -7.03 -12.73 -24.90
N CYS A 26 -7.17 -11.43 -24.69
CA CYS A 26 -6.21 -10.61 -23.98
C CYS A 26 -6.56 -10.57 -22.49
N THR A 27 -5.58 -10.71 -21.61
CA THR A 27 -5.76 -10.60 -20.16
C THR A 27 -4.65 -9.73 -19.61
N CYS A 28 -4.97 -8.73 -18.78
CA CYS A 28 -3.94 -7.90 -18.18
C CYS A 28 -2.99 -8.75 -17.33
N LYS A 29 -1.69 -8.43 -17.43
CA LYS A 29 -0.68 -8.96 -16.53
C LYS A 29 -1.05 -8.61 -15.09
N THR A 30 -0.50 -9.36 -14.14
CA THR A 30 -0.56 -9.00 -12.70
C THR A 30 -0.19 -7.52 -12.54
N GLY A 31 -0.79 -6.83 -11.57
CA GLY A 31 -0.53 -5.42 -11.35
C GLY A 31 -1.13 -4.44 -12.37
N TYR A 32 -1.76 -4.94 -13.43
CA TYR A 32 -2.55 -4.12 -14.35
C TYR A 32 -4.03 -4.56 -14.37
N THR A 33 -4.92 -3.61 -14.67
CA THR A 33 -6.37 -3.80 -14.77
C THR A 33 -6.95 -3.14 -16.01
N SER A 34 -8.06 -3.65 -16.53
CA SER A 34 -8.77 -3.08 -17.69
C SER A 34 -10.15 -2.59 -17.28
N SER A 35 -10.53 -1.38 -17.69
CA SER A 35 -11.89 -0.87 -17.53
C SER A 35 -12.81 -1.42 -18.63
N GLY A 36 -13.44 -2.57 -18.38
CA GLY A 36 -14.48 -3.14 -19.25
C GLY A 36 -14.02 -4.32 -20.12
N ALA A 37 -14.86 -4.68 -21.10
CA ALA A 37 -14.68 -5.83 -21.98
C ALA A 37 -13.87 -5.49 -23.25
N ASP A 38 -12.77 -4.77 -23.10
CA ASP A 38 -11.90 -4.40 -24.23
C ASP A 38 -11.24 -5.65 -24.84
N ILE A 39 -11.53 -5.91 -26.11
CA ILE A 39 -11.03 -7.04 -26.88
C ILE A 39 -9.50 -7.05 -27.04
N ASN A 40 -8.86 -5.86 -26.95
CA ASN A 40 -7.40 -5.71 -27.06
C ASN A 40 -6.73 -5.46 -25.69
N ALA A 41 -7.50 -5.45 -24.60
CA ALA A 41 -7.09 -5.16 -23.23
C ALA A 41 -6.15 -3.95 -23.10
N THR A 42 -6.71 -2.74 -23.14
CA THR A 42 -6.02 -1.53 -22.67
C THR A 42 -5.85 -1.62 -21.15
N CYS A 43 -4.68 -2.11 -20.73
CA CYS A 43 -4.35 -2.36 -19.34
C CYS A 43 -3.69 -1.13 -18.69
N THR A 44 -4.25 -0.71 -17.57
CA THR A 44 -3.79 0.42 -16.74
C THR A 44 -3.17 -0.12 -15.46
N ASP A 45 -2.15 0.54 -14.94
CA ASP A 45 -1.56 0.22 -13.65
C ASP A 45 -2.66 0.21 -12.56
N THR A 46 -2.73 -0.88 -11.80
CA THR A 46 -3.77 -1.08 -10.78
C THR A 46 -3.71 -0.02 -9.69
N CYS A 47 -2.53 0.48 -9.32
CA CYS A 47 -2.40 1.56 -8.33
C CYS A 47 -2.99 2.89 -8.82
N GLN A 48 -3.10 3.09 -10.14
CA GLN A 48 -3.75 4.28 -10.72
C GLN A 48 -5.28 4.19 -10.68
N VAL A 49 -5.84 3.02 -10.40
CA VAL A 49 -7.28 2.78 -10.33
C VAL A 49 -7.67 2.47 -8.90
N ASN A 50 -8.42 3.38 -8.26
CA ASN A 50 -8.90 3.21 -6.88
C ASN A 50 -7.78 2.83 -5.87
N ASN A 51 -6.58 3.41 -6.03
CA ASN A 51 -5.40 3.11 -5.20
C ASN A 51 -5.09 1.59 -5.11
N GLY A 52 -5.35 0.83 -6.18
CA GLY A 52 -5.22 -0.63 -6.19
C GLY A 52 -6.11 -1.37 -5.20
N GLY A 53 -7.11 -0.71 -4.63
CA GLY A 53 -7.94 -1.23 -3.54
C GLY A 53 -7.28 -1.18 -2.16
N CYS A 54 -6.15 -0.50 -2.02
CA CYS A 54 -5.50 -0.26 -0.73
C CYS A 54 -6.32 0.68 0.16
N ASP A 55 -6.10 0.61 1.47
CA ASP A 55 -6.66 1.55 2.43
C ASP A 55 -6.30 3.01 2.10
N ASN A 56 -7.15 3.97 2.52
CA ASN A 56 -6.92 5.40 2.26
C ASN A 56 -5.64 5.93 2.93
N ASN A 57 -5.21 5.32 4.03
CA ASN A 57 -3.96 5.62 4.73
C ASN A 57 -2.81 4.71 4.29
N ALA A 58 -2.97 3.97 3.19
CA ALA A 58 -1.91 3.20 2.54
C ALA A 58 -1.50 3.80 1.20
N ASN A 59 -0.24 3.58 0.82
CA ASN A 59 0.27 3.78 -0.52
C ASN A 59 0.19 2.45 -1.28
N CYS A 60 -0.37 2.49 -2.49
CA CYS A 60 -0.25 1.39 -3.43
C CYS A 60 1.10 1.45 -4.14
N LEU A 61 1.84 0.34 -4.12
CA LEU A 61 3.12 0.18 -4.76
C LEU A 61 3.02 -0.92 -5.80
N HIS A 62 3.36 -0.60 -7.04
CA HIS A 62 3.46 -1.55 -8.13
C HIS A 62 4.93 -1.72 -8.53
N ASP A 63 5.47 -2.92 -8.31
CA ASP A 63 6.80 -3.26 -8.78
C ASP A 63 6.74 -3.71 -10.24
N SER A 64 7.14 -2.84 -11.16
CA SER A 64 7.13 -3.13 -12.59
C SER A 64 8.06 -4.28 -13.04
N SER A 65 8.98 -4.74 -12.17
CA SER A 65 9.87 -5.85 -12.49
C SER A 65 9.22 -7.21 -12.20
N THR A 66 8.45 -7.31 -11.12
CA THR A 66 7.73 -8.54 -10.70
C THR A 66 6.25 -8.50 -11.08
N ASN A 67 5.74 -7.32 -11.44
CA ASN A 67 4.33 -6.96 -11.58
C ASN A 67 3.50 -7.18 -10.29
N GLU A 68 4.15 -7.22 -9.13
CA GLU A 68 3.47 -7.33 -7.84
C GLU A 68 2.89 -5.99 -7.41
N VAL A 69 1.68 -6.03 -6.84
CA VAL A 69 1.04 -4.87 -6.22
C VAL A 69 0.94 -5.10 -4.73
N THR A 70 1.44 -4.15 -3.96
CA THR A 70 1.44 -4.20 -2.49
C THR A 70 0.87 -2.90 -1.93
N CYS A 71 0.20 -3.02 -0.78
CA CYS A 71 -0.26 -1.87 -0.01
C CYS A 71 0.66 -1.69 1.19
N VAL A 72 1.12 -0.47 1.44
CA VAL A 72 1.98 -0.17 2.60
C VAL A 72 1.41 1.04 3.31
N CYS A 73 1.20 0.95 4.63
CA CYS A 73 0.72 2.09 5.41
C CYS A 73 1.66 3.29 5.27
N LYS A 74 1.06 4.48 5.16
CA LYS A 74 1.77 5.75 5.17
C LYS A 74 2.48 5.93 6.52
N THR A 75 3.54 6.71 6.54
CA THR A 75 4.22 7.08 7.79
C THR A 75 3.19 7.65 8.79
N GLY A 76 3.30 7.21 10.04
CA GLY A 76 2.34 7.55 11.10
C GLY A 76 1.21 6.54 11.24
N TYR A 77 1.05 5.60 10.31
CA TYR A 77 0.03 4.55 10.35
C TYR A 77 0.66 3.17 10.44
N THR A 78 -0.06 2.23 11.06
CA THR A 78 0.37 0.84 11.21
C THR A 78 -0.71 -0.11 10.71
N ASP A 79 -0.29 -1.23 10.11
CA ASP A 79 -1.22 -2.26 9.65
C ASP A 79 -1.67 -3.09 10.85
N THR A 80 -2.98 -3.25 10.97
CA THR A 80 -3.61 -3.99 12.08
C THR A 80 -4.37 -5.22 11.62
N ALA A 81 -4.46 -5.45 10.31
CA ALA A 81 -5.14 -6.61 9.76
C ALA A 81 -4.31 -7.88 9.89
N ALA A 82 -4.98 -9.00 10.16
CA ALA A 82 -4.36 -10.34 10.16
C ALA A 82 -4.52 -11.07 8.81
N GLY A 83 -5.06 -10.40 7.80
CA GLY A 83 -5.47 -10.99 6.52
C GLY A 83 -4.73 -10.39 5.31
N PRO A 84 -5.17 -10.73 4.08
CA PRO A 84 -4.52 -10.25 2.85
C PRO A 84 -4.85 -8.78 2.51
N ARG A 85 -5.72 -8.14 3.28
CA ARG A 85 -6.05 -6.71 3.15
C ARG A 85 -5.26 -5.95 4.21
N VAL A 86 -4.69 -4.82 3.81
CA VAL A 86 -4.00 -3.90 4.72
C VAL A 86 -5.02 -2.94 5.31
N GLU A 87 -5.03 -2.79 6.63
CA GLU A 87 -5.88 -1.84 7.35
C GLU A 87 -5.00 -0.92 8.19
N CYS A 88 -4.85 0.32 7.72
CA CYS A 88 -3.93 1.29 8.29
C CYS A 88 -4.62 2.17 9.34
N ILE A 89 -4.26 1.95 10.59
CA ILE A 89 -4.75 2.72 11.74
C ILE A 89 -3.66 3.68 12.21
N ASP A 90 -4.06 4.83 12.75
CA ASP A 90 -3.14 5.78 13.37
C ASP A 90 -2.28 5.07 14.43
N SER A 91 -0.96 5.14 14.28
CA SER A 91 -0.02 4.44 15.17
C SER A 91 -0.16 4.88 16.62
N CYS A 92 -0.54 6.12 16.89
CA CYS A 92 -0.79 6.61 18.25
C CYS A 92 -2.00 5.95 18.92
N GLN A 93 -2.93 5.38 18.14
CA GLN A 93 -4.06 4.60 18.67
C GLN A 93 -3.66 3.15 19.01
N VAL A 94 -2.52 2.69 18.51
CA VAL A 94 -2.00 1.34 18.72
C VAL A 94 -0.80 1.40 19.66
N ASN A 95 -0.97 0.96 20.90
CA ASN A 95 0.10 0.97 21.91
C ASN A 95 0.78 2.36 22.08
N ASN A 96 0.01 3.45 21.98
CA ASN A 96 0.51 4.82 22.08
C ASN A 96 1.69 5.12 21.12
N GLY A 97 1.73 4.50 19.93
CA GLY A 97 2.84 4.64 18.97
C GLY A 97 4.18 4.10 19.49
N GLY A 98 4.18 3.29 20.55
CA GLY A 98 5.38 2.86 21.26
C GLY A 98 5.97 3.91 22.21
N CYS A 99 5.28 5.04 22.40
CA CYS A 99 5.69 6.06 23.37
C CYS A 99 5.49 5.58 24.81
N ASP A 100 6.34 6.10 25.71
CA ASP A 100 6.17 5.94 27.17
C ASP A 100 4.74 6.30 27.62
N MET A 101 4.23 5.63 28.67
CA MET A 101 2.89 5.89 29.20
C MET A 101 2.67 7.34 29.68
N ASN A 102 3.75 8.01 30.08
CA ASN A 102 3.79 9.41 30.49
C ASN A 102 4.19 10.36 29.35
N ALA A 103 4.25 9.86 28.10
CA ALA A 103 4.39 10.66 26.90
C ALA A 103 3.05 10.83 26.16
N ILE A 104 2.98 11.90 25.39
CA ILE A 104 1.97 12.16 24.36
C ILE A 104 2.54 11.66 23.03
N CYS A 105 1.76 10.86 22.32
CA CYS A 105 2.05 10.45 20.95
C CYS A 105 1.38 11.41 19.96
N ASP A 106 2.15 11.88 18.97
CA ASP A 106 1.64 12.59 17.79
C ASP A 106 2.44 12.16 16.55
N HIS A 107 1.93 12.46 15.35
CA HIS A 107 2.68 12.32 14.10
C HIS A 107 2.40 13.51 13.16
N GLN A 108 2.20 14.69 13.73
CA GLN A 108 1.84 15.91 12.98
C GLN A 108 3.06 16.64 12.39
N SER A 109 4.24 16.02 12.44
CA SER A 109 5.44 16.55 11.81
C SER A 109 5.37 16.44 10.28
N PRO A 110 6.16 17.22 9.52
CA PRO A 110 6.13 17.19 8.05
C PRO A 110 6.42 15.82 7.42
N ASP A 111 7.15 14.94 8.12
CA ASP A 111 7.44 13.56 7.71
C ASP A 111 6.37 12.55 8.14
N ASN A 112 5.34 12.99 8.90
CA ASN A 112 4.34 12.19 9.59
C ASN A 112 4.92 11.05 10.43
N ALA A 113 6.16 11.19 10.93
CA ALA A 113 6.77 10.21 11.81
C ALA A 113 6.14 10.28 13.21
N VAL A 114 6.00 9.12 13.87
CA VAL A 114 5.57 9.08 15.27
C VAL A 114 6.59 9.82 16.12
N LYS A 115 6.08 10.71 16.96
CA LYS A 115 6.83 11.54 17.89
C LYS A 115 6.24 11.41 19.29
N CYS A 116 7.15 11.23 20.25
CA CYS A 116 6.80 11.11 21.65
C CYS A 116 7.28 12.35 22.40
N THR A 117 6.39 13.02 23.14
CA THR A 117 6.74 14.17 23.98
C THR A 117 6.27 13.95 25.40
N CYS A 118 7.15 14.09 26.40
CA CYS A 118 6.75 13.90 27.80
C CYS A 118 5.63 14.86 28.20
N LYS A 119 4.65 14.34 28.97
CA LYS A 119 3.61 15.14 29.59
C LYS A 119 4.22 16.15 30.57
N MET A 120 3.48 17.21 30.87
CA MET A 120 3.89 18.21 31.86
C MET A 120 4.21 17.56 33.21
N GLY A 121 5.35 17.93 33.81
CA GLY A 121 5.85 17.35 35.07
C GLY A 121 6.73 16.10 34.89
N TYR A 122 7.01 15.69 33.64
CA TYR A 122 7.94 14.60 33.33
C TYR A 122 9.08 15.11 32.46
N THR A 123 10.26 14.51 32.62
CA THR A 123 11.45 14.80 31.81
C THR A 123 11.87 13.58 31.01
N ASN A 124 12.38 13.81 29.79
CA ASN A 124 12.92 12.72 28.98
C ASN A 124 14.28 12.30 29.53
N THR A 125 14.35 11.13 30.15
CA THR A 125 15.58 10.51 30.65
C THR A 125 16.16 9.46 29.70
N GLY A 126 15.51 9.24 28.55
CA GLY A 126 15.93 8.32 27.50
C GLY A 126 16.72 9.01 26.39
N SER A 127 16.40 8.67 25.14
CA SER A 127 16.99 9.27 23.94
C SER A 127 15.91 9.91 23.06
N ALA A 128 16.32 10.53 21.95
CA ALA A 128 15.38 11.12 20.99
C ALA A 128 14.48 10.08 20.30
N SER A 129 14.98 8.85 20.09
CA SER A 129 14.25 7.75 19.45
C SER A 129 13.63 6.75 20.43
N ASN A 130 13.97 6.85 21.71
CA ASN A 130 13.42 6.04 22.79
C ASN A 130 13.15 6.96 23.98
N VAL A 131 12.04 7.67 23.92
CA VAL A 131 11.64 8.64 24.95
C VAL A 131 11.16 7.88 26.18
N ILE A 132 11.78 8.17 27.33
CA ILE A 132 11.41 7.61 28.64
C ILE A 132 11.08 8.80 29.54
N CYS A 133 9.87 8.84 30.08
CA CYS A 133 9.38 10.00 30.80
C CYS A 133 9.35 9.71 32.31
N THR A 134 10.33 10.28 33.02
CA THR A 134 10.46 10.14 34.47
C THR A 134 9.96 11.40 35.17
N GLY A 135 9.12 11.22 36.19
CA GLY A 135 8.59 12.33 37.00
C GLY A 135 9.67 12.94 37.87
N GLU A 136 9.53 14.23 38.15
CA GLU A 136 10.36 14.96 39.12
C GLU A 136 10.09 14.52 40.57
#